data_AF-A0A7C4L7S4-F1
#
_entry.id   AF-A0A7C4L7S4-F1
#
_cell.length_a   1.000
_cell.length_b   1.000
_cell.length_c   1.000
_cell.angle_alpha   90.00
_cell.angle_beta   90.00
_cell.angle_gamma   90.00
#
_symmetry.space_group_name_H-M   'P 1'
#
loop_
_entity.id
_entity.type
_entity.pdbx_description
1 polymer ?
#
loop_
_entity_poly.entity_id
_entity_poly.type
_entity_poly.pdbx_seq_one_letter_code
_entity_poly.pdbx_strand_id
1 'polypeptide(L)'
;MQVYVATHLPKNKKIQLGSYYTPENIVKLVHKLINPYIKQNKKNVVIFDSSGGCGAFLFGLEKYNYRIADCDFNACEFLRKNFNPKNVFHTNSLIEVEREKFNIPASAFLIMIGNPPYNDITSEFKNGEKGKNICDKDLYDRDIGISFLKSYHKLKANIVCILHPLSYLIKEANFKRLKIFKDNYKLIKGVIFSSALFYGTGTAKFPVIVSLYEKNNIGMNFDYIKNFKFNILNSEQTFILSNFTTTDGYINKYPPRKNDIHESPIGLYYYSFRDLNSLKKNASFLNKKHPNGIVVTLENFYKYAYLYTLKKLFNPENAWLYGNLSPLVDIEVLEQNKKIYVLYAIKTNKIFKEIDRTILKKIIDYYEIKFDMININELENILKHSLLKLFE
;
A
#
# COMPACT_ATOMS: atom_id res chain seq x y z
N MET A 1 14.31 -24.96 9.16
CA MET A 1 13.81 -23.73 8.50
C MET A 1 13.56 -24.05 7.04
N GLN A 2 12.47 -23.56 6.45
CA GLN A 2 12.22 -23.68 5.01
C GLN A 2 12.49 -22.33 4.35
N VAL A 3 13.16 -22.34 3.19
CA VAL A 3 13.64 -21.13 2.49
C VAL A 3 12.50 -20.17 2.11
N TYR A 4 11.31 -20.70 1.84
CA TYR A 4 10.15 -19.94 1.36
C TYR A 4 9.01 -19.83 2.37
N VAL A 5 9.18 -20.36 3.60
CA VAL A 5 8.14 -20.33 4.62
C VAL A 5 8.74 -20.05 6.01
N ALA A 6 8.16 -19.06 6.70
CA ALA A 6 8.58 -18.62 8.03
C ALA A 6 8.22 -19.60 9.16
N THR A 7 8.31 -20.92 9.00
CA THR A 7 7.76 -21.89 9.99
C THR A 7 8.38 -21.78 11.39
N HIS A 8 9.59 -21.24 11.50
CA HIS A 8 10.35 -21.09 12.75
C HIS A 8 9.93 -19.89 13.62
N LEU A 9 9.19 -18.91 13.08
CA LEU A 9 8.67 -17.79 13.88
C LEU A 9 7.22 -18.07 14.31
N PRO A 10 6.85 -17.85 15.59
CA PRO A 10 5.45 -17.83 15.97
C PRO A 10 4.72 -16.66 15.30
N LYS A 11 3.40 -16.79 15.11
CA LYS A 11 2.57 -15.85 14.34
C LYS A 11 2.74 -14.39 14.78
N ASN A 12 2.83 -14.15 16.10
CA ASN A 12 3.09 -12.84 16.70
C ASN A 12 4.44 -12.25 16.28
N LYS A 13 5.54 -13.04 16.24
CA LYS A 13 6.85 -12.56 15.80
C LYS A 13 6.92 -12.26 14.30
N LYS A 14 6.26 -13.05 13.44
CA LYS A 14 6.18 -12.76 11.99
C LYS A 14 5.54 -11.39 11.74
N ILE A 15 4.42 -11.15 12.44
CA ILE A 15 3.68 -9.89 12.37
C ILE A 15 4.51 -8.74 12.96
N GLN A 16 5.19 -8.96 14.09
CA GLN A 16 5.99 -7.95 14.78
C GLN A 16 7.20 -7.49 13.93
N LEU A 17 7.86 -8.44 13.26
CA LEU A 17 9.06 -8.21 12.45
C LEU A 17 8.74 -7.85 10.99
N GLY A 18 7.50 -8.01 10.53
CA GLY A 18 7.14 -7.85 9.12
C GLY A 18 7.77 -8.92 8.22
N SER A 19 8.24 -10.04 8.79
CA SER A 19 8.99 -11.08 8.10
C SER A 19 8.05 -12.07 7.41
N TYR A 20 7.68 -11.74 6.18
CA TYR A 20 7.00 -12.68 5.28
C TYR A 20 8.01 -13.29 4.33
N TYR A 21 8.05 -14.62 4.29
CA TYR A 21 8.94 -15.33 3.38
C TYR A 21 8.41 -15.23 1.96
N THR A 22 9.32 -14.99 1.02
CA THR A 22 8.95 -14.65 -0.36
C THR A 22 8.72 -15.92 -1.19
N PRO A 23 7.59 -16.03 -1.90
CA PRO A 23 7.33 -17.15 -2.81
C PRO A 23 8.36 -17.26 -3.93
N GLU A 24 8.68 -18.50 -4.33
CA GLU A 24 9.72 -18.79 -5.32
C GLU A 24 9.46 -18.11 -6.69
N ASN A 25 8.21 -18.05 -7.15
CA ASN A 25 7.86 -17.39 -8.40
C ASN A 25 8.19 -15.88 -8.37
N ILE A 26 8.05 -15.22 -7.21
CA ILE A 26 8.42 -13.81 -7.03
C ILE A 26 9.94 -13.64 -6.99
N VAL A 27 10.66 -14.58 -6.33
CA VAL A 27 12.14 -14.60 -6.34
C VAL A 27 12.67 -14.74 -7.77
N LYS A 28 12.13 -15.69 -8.54
CA LYS A 28 12.48 -15.90 -9.97
C LYS A 28 12.23 -14.65 -10.81
N LEU A 29 11.16 -13.91 -10.52
CA LEU A 29 10.90 -12.63 -11.18
C LEU A 29 12.01 -11.60 -10.88
N VAL A 30 12.43 -11.46 -9.62
CA VAL A 30 13.56 -10.58 -9.26
C VAL A 30 14.84 -11.00 -9.99
N HIS A 31 15.18 -12.29 -9.99
CA HIS A 31 16.34 -12.81 -10.72
C HIS A 31 16.28 -12.47 -12.21
N LYS A 32 15.11 -12.67 -12.84
CA LYS A 32 14.89 -12.33 -14.25
C LYS A 32 15.15 -10.85 -14.52
N LEU A 33 14.68 -9.96 -13.64
CA LEU A 33 14.82 -8.50 -13.80
C LEU A 33 16.26 -8.02 -13.64
N ILE A 34 17.05 -8.61 -12.73
CA ILE A 34 18.44 -8.19 -12.51
C ILE A 34 19.45 -8.85 -13.45
N ASN A 35 19.10 -9.98 -14.09
CA ASN A 35 20.00 -10.77 -14.93
C ASN A 35 20.70 -9.96 -16.05
N PRO A 36 20.04 -9.02 -16.76
CA PRO A 36 20.73 -8.16 -17.74
C PRO A 36 21.89 -7.38 -17.13
N TYR A 37 21.70 -6.79 -15.94
CA TYR A 37 22.73 -6.00 -15.25
C TYR A 37 23.89 -6.87 -14.76
N ILE A 38 23.59 -8.09 -14.28
CA ILE A 38 24.61 -9.07 -13.91
C ILE A 38 25.48 -9.43 -15.12
N LYS A 39 24.85 -9.73 -16.27
CA LYS A 39 25.55 -10.12 -17.51
C LYS A 39 26.41 -9.00 -18.09
N GLN A 40 25.99 -7.75 -17.96
CA GLN A 40 26.75 -6.59 -18.45
C GLN A 40 27.97 -6.28 -17.58
N ASN A 41 27.91 -6.54 -16.27
CA ASN A 41 28.93 -6.10 -15.31
C ASN A 41 29.74 -7.25 -14.69
N LYS A 42 29.65 -8.47 -15.25
CA LYS A 42 30.13 -9.79 -14.73
C LYS A 42 31.28 -9.80 -13.72
N LYS A 43 32.36 -9.04 -13.96
CA LYS A 43 33.58 -9.08 -13.13
C LYS A 43 33.53 -8.18 -11.88
N ASN A 44 32.59 -7.25 -11.80
CA ASN A 44 32.54 -6.22 -10.76
C ASN A 44 31.16 -6.12 -10.06
N VAL A 45 30.28 -7.10 -10.26
CA VAL A 45 28.95 -7.10 -9.63
C VAL A 45 29.04 -7.64 -8.22
N VAL A 46 28.39 -6.95 -7.29
CA VAL A 46 28.04 -7.48 -5.97
C VAL A 46 26.54 -7.47 -5.81
N ILE A 47 25.96 -8.63 -5.47
CA ILE A 47 24.54 -8.80 -5.21
C ILE A 47 24.34 -8.79 -3.69
N PHE A 48 23.49 -7.92 -3.16
CA PHE A 48 23.33 -7.78 -1.73
C PHE A 48 21.86 -7.82 -1.30
N ASP A 49 21.54 -8.77 -0.43
CA ASP A 49 20.31 -8.78 0.35
C ASP A 49 20.60 -8.33 1.79
N SER A 50 20.21 -7.11 2.14
CA SER A 50 20.47 -6.51 3.45
C SER A 50 19.45 -6.92 4.52
N SER A 51 18.50 -7.78 4.19
CA SER A 51 17.41 -8.24 5.07
C SER A 51 17.05 -9.68 4.67
N GLY A 52 18.06 -10.54 4.69
CA GLY A 52 18.08 -11.79 3.95
C GLY A 52 17.11 -12.86 4.43
N GLY A 53 16.67 -12.83 5.69
CA GLY A 53 15.94 -13.92 6.31
C GLY A 53 16.67 -15.26 6.11
N CYS A 54 16.01 -16.25 5.50
CA CYS A 54 16.65 -17.51 5.13
C CYS A 54 17.37 -17.50 3.77
N GLY A 55 17.55 -16.35 3.12
CA GLY A 55 18.35 -16.21 1.90
C GLY A 55 17.64 -16.55 0.61
N ALA A 56 16.30 -16.50 0.60
CA ALA A 56 15.47 -16.87 -0.55
C ALA A 56 15.94 -16.21 -1.86
N PHE A 57 16.33 -14.94 -1.82
CA PHE A 57 16.78 -14.19 -3.00
C PHE A 57 18.18 -14.54 -3.50
N LEU A 58 19.02 -15.21 -2.70
CA LEU A 58 20.38 -15.58 -3.08
C LEU A 58 20.53 -17.03 -3.52
N PHE A 59 19.58 -17.90 -3.18
CA PHE A 59 19.56 -19.24 -3.74
C PHE A 59 19.47 -19.18 -5.28
N GLY A 60 20.35 -19.90 -5.97
CA GLY A 60 20.54 -19.84 -7.43
C GLY A 60 21.46 -18.73 -7.94
N LEU A 61 21.97 -17.86 -7.06
CA LEU A 61 22.93 -16.79 -7.37
C LEU A 61 24.29 -16.97 -6.68
N GLU A 62 24.53 -18.12 -6.06
CA GLU A 62 25.70 -18.42 -5.22
C GLU A 62 27.03 -18.33 -5.99
N LYS A 63 26.99 -18.53 -7.31
CA LYS A 63 28.15 -18.41 -8.20
C LYS A 63 28.65 -16.98 -8.40
N TYR A 64 27.84 -15.97 -8.07
CA TYR A 64 28.22 -14.57 -8.17
C TYR A 64 28.82 -14.06 -6.86
N ASN A 65 29.43 -12.89 -6.89
CA ASN A 65 29.84 -12.24 -5.64
C ASN A 65 28.59 -11.69 -4.93
N TYR A 66 28.31 -12.21 -3.73
CA TYR A 66 27.13 -11.84 -2.97
C TYR A 66 27.46 -11.47 -1.53
N ARG A 67 26.53 -10.74 -0.90
CA ARG A 67 26.49 -10.47 0.53
C ARG A 67 25.08 -10.73 1.03
N ILE A 68 24.95 -11.17 2.28
CA ILE A 68 23.66 -11.31 2.95
C ILE A 68 23.76 -10.86 4.39
N ALA A 69 22.83 -10.02 4.82
CA ALA A 69 22.75 -9.55 6.19
C ALA A 69 21.36 -9.79 6.78
N ASP A 70 21.31 -10.16 8.05
CA ASP A 70 20.06 -10.19 8.81
C ASP A 70 20.34 -9.85 10.28
N CYS A 71 19.33 -9.33 10.99
CA CYS A 71 19.42 -9.04 12.42
C CYS A 71 18.95 -10.20 13.30
N ASP A 72 18.31 -11.22 12.73
CA ASP A 72 17.92 -12.43 13.44
C ASP A 72 19.09 -13.44 13.47
N PHE A 73 19.52 -13.78 14.68
CA PHE A 73 20.61 -14.72 14.91
C PHE A 73 20.33 -16.11 14.31
N ASN A 74 19.12 -16.64 14.45
CA ASN A 74 18.78 -17.97 13.93
C ASN A 74 18.75 -17.98 12.40
N ALA A 75 18.26 -16.89 11.79
CA ALA A 75 18.33 -16.71 10.34
C ALA A 75 19.80 -16.71 9.88
N CYS A 76 20.68 -15.98 10.57
CA CYS A 76 22.11 -15.97 10.27
C CYS A 76 22.78 -17.35 10.43
N GLU A 77 22.42 -18.11 11.47
CA GLU A 77 22.91 -19.49 11.64
C GLU A 77 22.47 -20.41 10.50
N PHE A 78 21.24 -20.26 10.01
CA PHE A 78 20.79 -20.97 8.81
C PHE A 78 21.59 -20.55 7.58
N LEU A 79 21.81 -19.24 7.40
CA LEU A 79 22.57 -18.72 6.27
C LEU A 79 24.01 -19.24 6.26
N ARG A 80 24.70 -19.27 7.40
CA ARG A 80 26.08 -19.80 7.52
C ARG A 80 26.20 -21.27 7.16
N LYS A 81 25.12 -22.05 7.28
CA LYS A 81 25.08 -23.46 6.86
C LYS A 81 24.90 -23.66 5.36
N ASN A 82 24.36 -22.65 4.65
CA ASN A 82 24.00 -22.76 3.23
C ASN A 82 24.84 -21.85 2.31
N PHE A 83 25.48 -20.83 2.87
CA PHE A 83 26.28 -19.83 2.17
C PHE A 83 27.67 -19.72 2.80
N ASN A 84 28.61 -19.11 2.08
CA ASN A 84 29.95 -18.86 2.62
C ASN A 84 29.85 -17.94 3.86
N PRO A 85 30.30 -18.39 5.05
CA PRO A 85 30.18 -17.62 6.28
C PRO A 85 30.81 -16.22 6.22
N LYS A 86 31.84 -16.02 5.39
CA LYS A 86 32.49 -14.70 5.19
C LYS A 86 31.58 -13.67 4.50
N ASN A 87 30.51 -14.13 3.87
CA ASN A 87 29.53 -13.30 3.16
C ASN A 87 28.22 -13.13 3.95
N VAL A 88 28.12 -13.68 5.17
CA VAL A 88 26.94 -13.64 6.04
C VAL A 88 27.19 -12.71 7.23
N PHE A 89 26.38 -11.66 7.35
CA PHE A 89 26.54 -10.61 8.35
C PHE A 89 25.36 -10.61 9.33
N HIS A 90 25.63 -10.93 10.59
CA HIS A 90 24.64 -10.78 11.66
C HIS A 90 24.69 -9.36 12.21
N THR A 91 23.81 -8.50 11.72
CA THR A 91 23.81 -7.07 12.06
C THR A 91 22.46 -6.42 11.76
N ASN A 92 22.17 -5.29 12.42
CA ASN A 92 21.20 -4.35 11.89
C ASN A 92 21.82 -3.63 10.67
N SER A 93 21.20 -3.80 9.50
CA SER A 93 21.66 -3.21 8.24
C SER A 93 21.33 -1.72 8.08
N LEU A 94 20.62 -1.13 9.04
CA LEU A 94 20.30 0.30 9.06
C LEU A 94 21.14 1.12 10.05
N ILE A 95 22.08 0.49 10.77
CA ILE A 95 23.03 1.14 11.68
C ILE A 95 24.39 1.17 10.99
N GLU A 96 25.13 2.28 11.07
CA GLU A 96 26.47 2.43 10.50
C GLU A 96 26.49 1.97 9.03
N VAL A 97 25.57 2.53 8.25
CA VAL A 97 25.36 2.06 6.87
C VAL A 97 26.47 2.58 5.97
N GLU A 98 27.40 1.68 5.65
CA GLU A 98 28.51 1.90 4.74
C GLU A 98 28.85 0.61 3.98
N ARG A 99 29.55 0.73 2.85
CA ARG A 99 29.88 -0.44 2.01
C ARG A 99 30.92 -1.33 2.68
N GLU A 100 31.85 -0.72 3.39
CA GLU A 100 32.97 -1.30 4.10
C GLU A 100 32.50 -2.32 5.14
N LYS A 101 31.45 -1.98 5.90
CA LYS A 101 30.77 -2.88 6.85
C LYS A 101 30.39 -4.24 6.27
N PHE A 102 30.07 -4.29 4.98
CA PHE A 102 29.65 -5.50 4.28
C PHE A 102 30.73 -6.07 3.35
N ASN A 103 31.98 -5.60 3.48
CA ASN A 103 33.08 -5.97 2.59
C ASN A 103 32.72 -5.77 1.10
N ILE A 104 32.07 -4.65 0.78
CA ILE A 104 31.69 -4.25 -0.58
C ILE A 104 32.66 -3.16 -1.06
N PRO A 105 33.41 -3.35 -2.15
CA PRO A 105 34.29 -2.31 -2.67
C PRO A 105 33.51 -1.05 -3.12
N ALA A 106 34.09 0.13 -2.93
CA ALA A 106 33.51 1.39 -3.42
C ALA A 106 33.34 1.41 -4.95
N SER A 107 34.20 0.71 -5.69
CA SER A 107 34.13 0.55 -7.15
C SER A 107 33.10 -0.48 -7.63
N ALA A 108 32.55 -1.30 -6.74
CA ALA A 108 31.64 -2.40 -7.12
C ALA A 108 30.34 -1.88 -7.74
N PHE A 109 29.87 -2.58 -8.79
CA PHE A 109 28.52 -2.44 -9.32
C PHE A 109 27.55 -3.16 -8.38
N LEU A 110 26.88 -2.39 -7.52
CA LEU A 110 26.06 -2.94 -6.44
C LEU A 110 24.61 -3.10 -6.88
N ILE A 111 24.09 -4.33 -6.75
CA ILE A 111 22.69 -4.67 -6.99
C ILE A 111 22.06 -5.06 -5.65
N MET A 112 21.15 -4.24 -5.16
CA MET A 112 20.34 -4.57 -3.98
C MET A 112 19.16 -5.43 -4.39
N ILE A 113 18.91 -6.51 -3.66
CA ILE A 113 17.71 -7.34 -3.79
C ILE A 113 17.12 -7.64 -2.42
N GLY A 114 15.87 -8.11 -2.37
CA GLY A 114 15.29 -8.58 -1.12
C GLY A 114 13.83 -8.19 -0.93
N ASN A 115 13.31 -8.60 0.22
CA ASN A 115 12.01 -8.20 0.75
C ASN A 115 12.25 -7.52 2.10
N PRO A 116 12.69 -6.25 2.13
CA PRO A 116 12.92 -5.55 3.38
C PRO A 116 11.65 -5.52 4.22
N PRO A 117 11.77 -5.61 5.56
CA PRO A 117 10.60 -5.50 6.41
C PRO A 117 9.93 -4.14 6.18
N TYR A 118 8.60 -4.14 6.14
CA TYR A 118 7.79 -2.93 6.09
C TYR A 118 6.81 -2.97 7.27
N ASN A 119 6.88 -1.94 8.11
CA ASN A 119 6.04 -1.84 9.29
C ASN A 119 5.95 -0.36 9.68
N ASP A 120 4.87 0.30 9.27
CA ASP A 120 4.56 1.65 9.74
C ASP A 120 4.18 1.55 11.22
N ILE A 121 4.91 2.26 12.10
CA ILE A 121 4.64 2.33 13.54
C ILE A 121 3.24 2.88 13.87
N THR A 122 2.52 3.42 12.89
CA THR A 122 1.12 3.87 12.98
C THR A 122 0.08 2.81 12.58
N SER A 123 0.52 1.64 12.10
CA SER A 123 -0.39 0.53 11.81
C SER A 123 -0.99 -0.01 13.11
N GLU A 124 -2.31 -0.23 13.12
CA GLU A 124 -3.09 -0.71 14.28
C GLU A 124 -2.60 -2.06 14.83
N PHE A 125 -1.69 -2.72 14.11
CA PHE A 125 -1.19 -4.07 14.37
C PHE A 125 -0.41 -4.24 15.67
N LYS A 126 -0.13 -3.16 16.40
CA LYS A 126 0.66 -3.23 17.64
C LYS A 126 -0.08 -2.91 18.93
N ASN A 127 -1.41 -2.73 18.98
CA ASN A 127 -2.12 -2.49 20.27
C ASN A 127 -1.39 -1.50 21.23
N GLY A 128 -0.67 -0.49 20.71
CA GLY A 128 0.14 0.44 21.51
C GLY A 128 1.62 0.08 21.76
N GLU A 129 2.09 -1.15 21.51
CA GLU A 129 3.50 -1.56 21.62
C GLU A 129 4.33 -1.09 20.42
N LYS A 130 4.57 0.21 20.33
CA LYS A 130 5.33 0.84 19.24
C LYS A 130 6.78 0.36 19.27
N GLY A 131 7.14 -0.57 18.38
CA GLY A 131 8.54 -0.89 18.11
C GLY A 131 9.29 0.36 17.64
N LYS A 132 10.52 0.58 18.12
CA LYS A 132 11.37 1.68 17.67
C LYS A 132 12.08 1.27 16.38
N ASN A 133 12.03 2.13 15.35
CA ASN A 133 12.89 1.98 14.18
C ASN A 133 14.31 2.44 14.56
N ILE A 134 15.20 1.47 14.80
CA ILE A 134 16.60 1.71 15.17
C ILE A 134 17.42 1.75 13.89
N CYS A 135 17.89 2.94 13.52
CA CYS A 135 18.66 3.20 12.31
C CYS A 135 19.49 4.48 12.46
N ASP A 136 20.39 4.73 11.52
CA ASP A 136 21.12 5.98 11.41
C ASP A 136 20.13 7.16 11.27
N LYS A 137 20.50 8.30 11.87
CA LYS A 137 19.63 9.49 11.98
C LYS A 137 19.14 10.00 10.63
N ASP A 138 19.97 9.92 9.60
CA ASP A 138 19.66 10.35 8.23
C ASP A 138 18.69 9.40 7.50
N LEU A 139 18.67 8.13 7.91
CA LEU A 139 17.79 7.10 7.35
C LEU A 139 16.40 7.08 7.99
N TYR A 140 16.27 7.65 9.20
CA TYR A 140 15.06 7.54 10.00
C TYR A 140 13.78 7.87 9.23
N ASP A 141 12.83 6.97 9.36
CA ASP A 141 11.46 7.13 8.96
C ASP A 141 10.53 6.36 9.91
N ARG A 142 9.25 6.74 9.95
CA ARG A 142 8.27 6.02 10.78
C ARG A 142 7.93 4.63 10.23
N ASP A 143 8.26 4.37 8.96
CA ASP A 143 8.16 3.05 8.36
C ASP A 143 9.56 2.54 8.02
N ILE A 144 9.92 1.40 8.59
CA ILE A 144 11.23 0.78 8.44
C ILE A 144 11.53 0.43 6.97
N GLY A 145 10.52 0.10 6.15
CA GLY A 145 10.72 -0.19 4.74
C GLY A 145 11.28 1.02 3.97
N ILE A 146 10.78 2.23 4.26
CA ILE A 146 11.32 3.47 3.68
C ILE A 146 12.76 3.74 4.14
N SER A 147 13.11 3.32 5.36
CA SER A 147 14.48 3.46 5.88
C SER A 147 15.46 2.58 5.10
N PHE A 148 15.05 1.37 4.70
CA PHE A 148 15.81 0.51 3.79
C PHE A 148 16.00 1.13 2.40
N LEU A 149 14.95 1.73 1.81
CA LEU A 149 15.12 2.41 0.52
C LEU A 149 16.17 3.54 0.61
N LYS A 150 16.15 4.34 1.68
CA LYS A 150 17.17 5.37 1.92
C LYS A 150 18.57 4.76 2.12
N SER A 151 18.68 3.61 2.79
CA SER A 151 19.96 2.94 3.01
C SER A 151 20.59 2.45 1.70
N TYR A 152 19.78 2.03 0.72
CA TYR A 152 20.29 1.65 -0.60
C TYR A 152 20.92 2.82 -1.35
N HIS A 153 20.37 4.03 -1.21
CA HIS A 153 21.01 5.25 -1.71
C HIS A 153 22.33 5.52 -0.97
N LYS A 154 22.36 5.38 0.36
CA LYS A 154 23.57 5.58 1.18
C LYS A 154 24.69 4.60 0.81
N LEU A 155 24.34 3.35 0.50
CA LEU A 155 25.23 2.33 -0.07
C LEU A 155 25.59 2.60 -1.54
N LYS A 156 25.06 3.66 -2.15
CA LYS A 156 25.27 4.03 -3.56
C LYS A 156 24.96 2.88 -4.52
N ALA A 157 23.88 2.13 -4.27
CA ALA A 157 23.49 1.01 -5.13
C ALA A 157 23.30 1.48 -6.58
N ASN A 158 23.77 0.69 -7.55
CA ASN A 158 23.56 0.97 -8.98
C ASN A 158 22.14 0.55 -9.38
N ILE A 159 21.73 -0.62 -8.91
CA ILE A 159 20.41 -1.20 -9.14
C ILE A 159 19.79 -1.59 -7.80
N VAL A 160 18.49 -1.38 -7.68
CA VAL A 160 17.70 -1.82 -6.53
C VAL A 160 16.49 -2.57 -7.05
N CYS A 161 16.41 -3.88 -6.82
CA CYS A 161 15.30 -4.73 -7.24
C CYS A 161 14.67 -5.44 -6.03
N ILE A 162 13.70 -4.77 -5.40
CA ILE A 162 13.14 -5.19 -4.11
C ILE A 162 11.62 -5.30 -4.13
N LEU A 163 11.08 -5.92 -3.10
CA LEU A 163 9.65 -5.93 -2.80
C LEU A 163 9.31 -4.82 -1.81
N HIS A 164 8.20 -4.11 -2.01
CA HIS A 164 7.63 -3.22 -1.00
C HIS A 164 6.13 -3.01 -1.27
N PRO A 165 5.36 -2.42 -0.34
CA PRO A 165 3.97 -2.04 -0.60
C PRO A 165 3.87 -1.03 -1.75
N LEU A 166 2.90 -1.20 -2.64
CA LEU A 166 2.66 -0.27 -3.75
C LEU A 166 2.35 1.16 -3.24
N SER A 167 1.73 1.24 -2.05
CA SER A 167 1.36 2.49 -1.38
C SER A 167 2.54 3.43 -1.08
N TYR A 168 3.79 2.97 -1.15
CA TYR A 168 4.97 3.85 -1.07
C TYR A 168 5.08 4.78 -2.27
N LEU A 169 4.61 4.33 -3.44
CA LEU A 169 4.68 5.06 -4.69
C LEU A 169 3.38 5.82 -4.96
N ILE A 170 2.23 5.15 -4.84
CA ILE A 170 0.95 5.70 -5.31
C ILE A 170 0.27 6.69 -4.35
N LYS A 171 0.71 6.75 -3.09
CA LYS A 171 0.26 7.78 -2.14
C LYS A 171 1.29 8.89 -2.09
N GLU A 172 0.93 10.10 -2.53
CA GLU A 172 1.87 11.22 -2.63
C GLU A 172 2.61 11.51 -1.31
N ALA A 173 1.90 11.48 -0.18
CA ALA A 173 2.49 11.67 1.14
C ALA A 173 3.55 10.61 1.49
N ASN A 174 3.36 9.36 1.05
CA ASN A 174 4.36 8.31 1.23
C ASN A 174 5.51 8.45 0.24
N PHE A 175 5.21 8.78 -1.01
CA PHE A 175 6.22 9.02 -2.04
C PHE A 175 7.19 10.13 -1.62
N LYS A 176 6.68 11.23 -1.05
CA LYS A 176 7.51 12.33 -0.51
C LYS A 176 8.45 11.86 0.61
N ARG A 177 8.09 10.84 1.38
CA ARG A 177 8.95 10.27 2.47
C ARG A 177 10.16 9.49 1.94
N LEU A 178 10.17 9.09 0.67
CA LEU A 178 11.35 8.46 0.05
C LEU A 178 12.56 9.41 -0.01
N LYS A 179 12.34 10.73 0.06
CA LYS A 179 13.40 11.77 0.11
C LYS A 179 14.47 11.54 -0.97
N ILE A 180 15.73 11.50 -0.56
CA ILE A 180 16.91 11.38 -1.42
C ILE A 180 16.87 10.15 -2.34
N PHE A 181 16.18 9.08 -1.94
CA PHE A 181 16.04 7.89 -2.79
C PHE A 181 15.24 8.22 -4.05
N LYS A 182 14.06 8.85 -3.92
CA LYS A 182 13.28 9.23 -5.11
C LYS A 182 14.01 10.27 -5.97
N ASP A 183 14.90 11.07 -5.39
CA ASP A 183 15.65 12.10 -6.13
C ASP A 183 16.84 11.53 -6.92
N ASN A 184 17.27 10.28 -6.64
CA ASN A 184 18.49 9.69 -7.21
C ASN A 184 18.26 8.34 -7.88
N TYR A 185 17.02 7.88 -8.00
CA TYR A 185 16.67 6.61 -8.63
C TYR A 185 15.43 6.78 -9.48
N LYS A 186 15.37 6.06 -10.61
CA LYS A 186 14.16 5.91 -11.44
C LYS A 186 13.62 4.49 -11.35
N LEU A 187 12.32 4.36 -11.17
CA LEU A 187 11.61 3.09 -11.31
C LEU A 187 11.57 2.73 -12.79
N ILE A 188 12.21 1.62 -13.17
CA ILE A 188 12.30 1.13 -14.56
C ILE A 188 11.25 0.05 -14.83
N LYS A 189 10.96 -0.78 -13.82
CA LYS A 189 9.95 -1.83 -13.93
C LYS A 189 9.21 -1.99 -12.60
N GLY A 190 7.89 -2.14 -12.68
CA GLY A 190 7.04 -2.40 -11.54
C GLY A 190 6.05 -3.53 -11.85
N VAL A 191 6.08 -4.60 -11.06
CA VAL A 191 5.13 -5.72 -11.18
C VAL A 191 4.35 -5.86 -9.88
N ILE A 192 3.06 -5.58 -9.93
CA ILE A 192 2.14 -5.62 -8.79
C ILE A 192 1.61 -7.04 -8.62
N PHE A 193 1.52 -7.49 -7.38
CA PHE A 193 0.88 -8.75 -7.00
C PHE A 193 0.15 -8.61 -5.66
N SER A 194 -0.76 -9.53 -5.39
CA SER A 194 -1.53 -9.54 -4.15
C SER A 194 -0.67 -10.01 -2.98
N SER A 195 -0.76 -9.34 -1.84
CA SER A 195 -0.14 -9.80 -0.58
C SER A 195 -0.57 -11.21 -0.18
N ALA A 196 -1.70 -11.72 -0.69
CA ALA A 196 -2.18 -13.08 -0.47
C ALA A 196 -1.22 -14.19 -0.93
N LEU A 197 -0.22 -13.86 -1.76
CA LEU A 197 0.83 -14.82 -2.13
C LEU A 197 1.78 -15.13 -0.97
N PHE A 198 1.89 -14.25 0.02
CA PHE A 198 2.70 -14.52 1.21
C PHE A 198 1.97 -15.45 2.18
N TYR A 199 2.67 -16.45 2.72
CA TYR A 199 2.09 -17.35 3.70
C TYR A 199 1.74 -16.62 5.01
N GLY A 200 0.51 -16.83 5.50
CA GLY A 200 0.07 -16.30 6.79
C GLY A 200 -0.31 -14.82 6.79
N THR A 201 -0.55 -14.20 5.62
CA THR A 201 -1.21 -12.89 5.56
C THR A 201 -2.67 -13.02 5.98
N GLY A 202 -3.19 -12.00 6.67
CA GLY A 202 -4.58 -11.95 7.11
C GLY A 202 -5.58 -11.92 5.96
N THR A 203 -6.87 -11.82 6.30
CA THR A 203 -7.97 -11.77 5.31
C THR A 203 -7.95 -10.52 4.44
N ALA A 204 -7.39 -9.41 4.94
CA ALA A 204 -7.24 -8.16 4.19
C ALA A 204 -6.02 -8.23 3.27
N LYS A 205 -6.29 -8.25 1.96
CA LYS A 205 -5.28 -8.27 0.89
C LYS A 205 -4.91 -6.84 0.49
N PHE A 206 -3.66 -6.60 0.14
CA PHE A 206 -3.17 -5.31 -0.33
C PHE A 206 -2.15 -5.48 -1.46
N PRO A 207 -1.90 -4.44 -2.28
CA PRO A 207 -0.98 -4.54 -3.41
C PRO A 207 0.47 -4.39 -2.96
N VAL A 208 1.29 -5.35 -3.38
CA VAL A 208 2.74 -5.38 -3.21
C VAL A 208 3.36 -5.29 -4.59
N ILE A 209 4.53 -4.68 -4.70
CA ILE A 209 5.22 -4.49 -5.97
C ILE A 209 6.63 -5.07 -5.91
N VAL A 210 7.02 -5.79 -6.97
CA VAL A 210 8.42 -6.00 -7.32
C VAL A 210 8.87 -4.80 -8.14
N SER A 211 9.79 -4.01 -7.57
CA SER A 211 10.23 -2.76 -8.16
C SER A 211 11.71 -2.84 -8.51
N LEU A 212 12.01 -2.61 -9.79
CA LEU A 212 13.37 -2.43 -10.29
C LEU A 212 13.63 -0.93 -10.46
N TYR A 213 14.55 -0.42 -9.66
CA TYR A 213 15.06 0.94 -9.74
C TYR A 213 16.49 0.96 -10.27
N GLU A 214 16.80 1.98 -11.04
CA GLU A 214 18.14 2.28 -11.53
C GLU A 214 18.57 3.64 -11.03
N LYS A 215 19.83 3.74 -10.59
CA LYS A 215 20.41 5.00 -10.13
C LYS A 215 20.40 6.02 -11.26
N ASN A 216 19.83 7.19 -11.00
CA ASN A 216 19.63 8.22 -12.00
C ASN A 216 19.61 9.60 -11.34
N ASN A 217 20.39 10.55 -11.87
CA ASN A 217 20.56 11.88 -11.27
C ASN A 217 19.32 12.80 -11.37
N ILE A 218 18.29 12.41 -12.13
CA ILE A 218 17.02 13.15 -12.25
C ILE A 218 16.00 12.63 -11.23
N GLY A 219 16.09 11.35 -10.88
CA GLY A 219 15.14 10.70 -9.99
C GLY A 219 13.72 10.60 -10.57
N MET A 220 12.74 10.56 -9.67
CA MET A 220 11.30 10.49 -9.93
C MET A 220 10.59 11.64 -9.21
N ASN A 221 9.67 12.29 -9.90
CA ASN A 221 8.64 13.11 -9.27
C ASN A 221 7.32 12.31 -9.17
N PHE A 222 6.31 12.85 -8.48
CA PHE A 222 5.05 12.13 -8.31
C PHE A 222 4.27 12.02 -9.63
N ASP A 223 4.44 12.98 -10.53
CA ASP A 223 3.80 12.95 -11.85
C ASP A 223 4.30 11.78 -12.72
N TYR A 224 5.60 11.53 -12.69
CA TYR A 224 6.21 10.34 -13.27
C TYR A 224 5.55 9.05 -12.75
N ILE A 225 5.33 8.95 -11.43
CA ILE A 225 4.68 7.79 -10.82
C ILE A 225 3.19 7.69 -11.20
N LYS A 226 2.47 8.81 -11.30
CA LYS A 226 1.06 8.81 -11.72
C LYS A 226 0.90 8.17 -13.12
N ASN A 227 1.82 8.51 -14.02
CA ASN A 227 1.79 8.07 -15.41
C ASN A 227 2.57 6.76 -15.66
N PHE A 228 3.20 6.18 -14.63
CA PHE A 228 3.97 4.95 -14.76
C PHE A 228 3.06 3.74 -15.01
N LYS A 229 3.43 2.90 -15.98
CA LYS A 229 2.71 1.66 -16.32
C LYS A 229 3.20 0.51 -15.45
N PHE A 230 2.44 0.18 -14.43
CA PHE A 230 2.69 -0.98 -13.58
C PHE A 230 2.09 -2.23 -14.21
N ASN A 231 2.88 -3.29 -14.38
CA ASN A 231 2.35 -4.59 -14.79
C ASN A 231 1.67 -5.28 -13.61
N ILE A 232 0.66 -6.10 -13.87
CA ILE A 232 0.04 -6.95 -12.87
C ILE A 232 0.53 -8.39 -13.10
N LEU A 233 0.96 -9.05 -12.03
CA LEU A 233 1.49 -10.41 -12.12
C LEU A 233 0.42 -11.36 -12.70
N ASN A 234 0.81 -12.16 -13.71
CA ASN A 234 -0.06 -13.09 -14.42
C ASN A 234 -1.28 -12.43 -15.10
N SER A 235 -1.12 -11.18 -15.54
CA SER A 235 -2.15 -10.45 -16.28
C SER A 235 -1.53 -9.63 -17.41
N GLU A 236 -2.25 -9.53 -18.53
CA GLU A 236 -1.93 -8.61 -19.62
C GLU A 236 -2.32 -7.16 -19.30
N GLN A 237 -3.12 -6.94 -18.24
CA GLN A 237 -3.54 -5.60 -17.83
C GLN A 237 -2.40 -4.85 -17.13
N THR A 238 -2.46 -3.53 -17.24
CA THR A 238 -1.56 -2.61 -16.53
C THR A 238 -2.34 -1.68 -15.63
N PHE A 239 -1.77 -1.37 -14.48
CA PHE A 239 -2.27 -0.33 -13.58
C PHE A 239 -1.53 0.98 -13.88
N ILE A 240 -2.27 2.07 -14.12
CA ILE A 240 -1.74 3.43 -14.29
C ILE A 240 -2.53 4.32 -13.34
N LEU A 241 -1.86 4.99 -12.41
CA LEU A 241 -2.55 5.73 -11.35
C LEU A 241 -3.35 6.92 -11.89
N SER A 242 -2.87 7.59 -12.95
CA SER A 242 -3.58 8.70 -13.61
C SER A 242 -4.89 8.30 -14.29
N ASN A 243 -5.15 7.01 -14.52
CA ASN A 243 -6.40 6.55 -15.09
C ASN A 243 -7.55 6.57 -14.07
N PHE A 244 -7.24 6.76 -12.78
CA PHE A 244 -8.23 6.72 -11.71
C PHE A 244 -8.47 8.11 -11.15
N THR A 245 -9.74 8.52 -11.14
CA THR A 245 -10.19 9.67 -10.37
C THR A 245 -10.63 9.21 -8.99
N THR A 246 -10.21 9.94 -7.96
CA THR A 246 -10.53 9.63 -6.57
C THR A 246 -11.29 10.77 -5.91
N THR A 247 -11.85 10.49 -4.75
CA THR A 247 -12.57 11.47 -3.92
C THR A 247 -11.66 12.49 -3.22
N ASP A 248 -10.33 12.46 -3.46
CA ASP A 248 -9.41 13.48 -2.94
C ASP A 248 -9.79 14.88 -3.45
N GLY A 249 -9.83 15.86 -2.54
CA GLY A 249 -10.24 17.24 -2.86
C GLY A 249 -11.74 17.42 -3.13
N TYR A 250 -12.51 16.34 -3.28
CA TYR A 250 -13.93 16.40 -3.63
C TYR A 250 -14.86 15.95 -2.51
N ILE A 251 -14.51 14.91 -1.73
CA ILE A 251 -15.24 14.49 -0.52
C ILE A 251 -14.30 14.55 0.69
N ASN A 252 -14.73 15.26 1.74
CA ASN A 252 -13.99 15.34 2.99
C ASN A 252 -13.91 13.99 3.69
N LYS A 253 -12.70 13.63 4.13
CA LYS A 253 -12.35 12.30 4.66
C LYS A 253 -12.13 12.28 6.17
N TYR A 254 -11.84 13.44 6.72
CA TYR A 254 -11.43 13.62 8.10
C TYR A 254 -12.48 14.44 8.85
N PRO A 255 -12.58 14.26 10.18
CA PRO A 255 -13.39 15.13 11.02
C PRO A 255 -13.00 16.60 10.85
N PRO A 256 -13.94 17.53 11.11
CA PRO A 256 -13.66 18.96 11.13
C PRO A 256 -12.47 19.29 12.05
N ARG A 257 -11.62 20.22 11.60
CA ARG A 257 -10.52 20.79 12.40
C ARG A 257 -11.07 21.76 13.43
N LYS A 258 -10.24 22.20 14.38
CA LYS A 258 -10.63 23.04 15.53
C LYS A 258 -11.51 24.26 15.19
N ASN A 259 -11.34 24.85 14.01
CA ASN A 259 -12.05 26.07 13.60
C ASN A 259 -13.19 25.78 12.60
N ASP A 260 -13.45 24.52 12.27
CA ASP A 260 -14.50 24.11 11.35
C ASP A 260 -15.82 23.86 12.12
N ILE A 261 -16.94 23.82 11.40
CA ILE A 261 -18.23 23.46 11.99
C ILE A 261 -18.17 21.99 12.43
N HIS A 262 -18.38 21.76 13.73
CA HIS A 262 -18.35 20.43 14.35
C HIS A 262 -19.73 19.76 14.47
N GLU A 263 -20.80 20.51 14.22
CA GLU A 263 -22.17 20.04 14.38
C GLU A 263 -22.89 19.97 13.04
N SER A 264 -23.50 18.82 12.78
CA SER A 264 -24.32 18.67 11.58
C SER A 264 -25.66 19.39 11.73
N PRO A 265 -26.03 20.26 10.77
CA PRO A 265 -27.33 20.93 10.78
C PRO A 265 -28.51 19.97 10.59
N ILE A 266 -28.23 18.73 10.16
CA ILE A 266 -29.21 17.65 10.02
C ILE A 266 -28.95 16.49 10.97
N GLY A 267 -28.14 16.69 12.01
CA GLY A 267 -27.84 15.66 13.02
C GLY A 267 -27.14 14.40 12.49
N LEU A 268 -26.63 14.41 11.25
CA LEU A 268 -25.99 13.28 10.60
C LEU A 268 -24.49 13.47 10.46
N TYR A 269 -23.77 12.39 10.71
CA TYR A 269 -22.32 12.34 10.53
C TYR A 269 -21.97 11.12 9.67
N TYR A 270 -20.79 11.15 9.05
CA TYR A 270 -20.22 10.00 8.35
C TYR A 270 -18.91 9.60 8.99
N TYR A 271 -18.68 8.32 9.23
CA TYR A 271 -17.43 7.87 9.86
C TYR A 271 -16.25 8.14 8.93
N SER A 272 -15.18 8.73 9.48
CA SER A 272 -13.96 9.06 8.73
C SER A 272 -13.34 7.85 8.03
N PHE A 273 -12.67 8.10 6.91
CA PHE A 273 -12.01 7.08 6.11
C PHE A 273 -10.71 7.64 5.54
N ARG A 274 -9.77 6.77 5.20
CA ARG A 274 -8.46 7.12 4.63
C ARG A 274 -8.36 6.67 3.19
N ASP A 275 -8.72 5.42 2.95
CA ASP A 275 -8.70 4.72 1.66
C ASP A 275 -9.88 3.73 1.56
N LEU A 276 -10.02 3.06 0.42
CA LEU A 276 -11.08 2.09 0.15
C LEU A 276 -11.14 0.98 1.21
N ASN A 277 -10.00 0.46 1.66
CA ASN A 277 -9.95 -0.55 2.71
C ASN A 277 -10.57 -0.04 4.01
N SER A 278 -10.22 1.18 4.44
CA SER A 278 -10.81 1.78 5.63
C SER A 278 -12.31 2.09 5.48
N LEU A 279 -12.75 2.54 4.30
CA LEU A 279 -14.18 2.76 4.00
C LEU A 279 -14.98 1.46 4.14
N LYS A 280 -14.43 0.34 3.64
CA LYS A 280 -15.04 -0.99 3.73
C LYS A 280 -15.13 -1.49 5.17
N LYS A 281 -14.12 -1.24 6.01
CA LYS A 281 -14.08 -1.65 7.43
C LYS A 281 -14.96 -0.79 8.34
N ASN A 282 -14.92 0.53 8.20
CA ASN A 282 -15.49 1.46 9.18
C ASN A 282 -17.02 1.51 9.16
N ALA A 283 -17.62 2.16 10.16
CA ALA A 283 -19.05 2.51 10.08
C ALA A 283 -19.32 3.44 8.88
N SER A 284 -20.59 3.64 8.53
CA SER A 284 -20.99 4.57 7.45
C SER A 284 -21.58 5.83 8.07
N PHE A 285 -22.89 6.05 7.91
CA PHE A 285 -23.60 7.10 8.63
C PHE A 285 -23.59 6.87 10.14
N LEU A 286 -23.77 7.94 10.90
CA LEU A 286 -23.93 7.99 12.34
C LEU A 286 -25.05 9.02 12.65
N ASN A 287 -25.95 8.68 13.57
CA ASN A 287 -27.06 9.56 14.02
C ASN A 287 -26.74 10.35 15.29
N LYS A 288 -25.46 10.36 15.69
CA LYS A 288 -24.94 11.13 16.83
C LYS A 288 -23.53 11.59 16.55
N LYS A 289 -23.16 12.72 17.16
CA LYS A 289 -21.80 13.27 17.10
C LYS A 289 -20.79 12.22 17.56
N HIS A 290 -19.69 12.13 16.85
CA HIS A 290 -18.64 11.16 17.11
C HIS A 290 -17.27 11.81 16.86
N PRO A 291 -16.22 11.51 17.66
CA PRO A 291 -14.89 12.09 17.47
C PRO A 291 -14.31 11.87 16.07
N ASN A 292 -14.60 10.71 15.47
CA ASN A 292 -14.21 10.36 14.10
C ASN A 292 -15.32 10.67 13.06
N GLY A 293 -16.29 11.51 13.40
CA GLY A 293 -17.41 11.86 12.54
C GLY A 293 -17.10 13.05 11.65
N ILE A 294 -17.35 12.90 10.36
CA ILE A 294 -17.38 13.97 9.37
C ILE A 294 -18.78 14.58 9.39
N VAL A 295 -18.87 15.92 9.36
CA VAL A 295 -20.16 16.63 9.35
C VAL A 295 -20.84 16.48 7.99
N VAL A 296 -22.11 16.03 8.02
CA VAL A 296 -22.96 15.91 6.84
C VAL A 296 -23.98 17.06 6.84
N THR A 297 -24.12 17.75 5.72
CA THR A 297 -25.14 18.77 5.46
C THR A 297 -26.11 18.25 4.40
N LEU A 298 -27.23 18.96 4.18
CA LEU A 298 -28.13 18.61 3.06
C LEU A 298 -27.38 18.65 1.73
N GLU A 299 -26.56 19.67 1.50
CA GLU A 299 -25.83 19.87 0.25
C GLU A 299 -24.84 18.75 -0.05
N ASN A 300 -24.13 18.25 0.97
CA ASN A 300 -23.08 17.24 0.77
C ASN A 300 -23.54 15.80 1.02
N PHE A 301 -24.79 15.59 1.46
CA PHE A 301 -25.32 14.27 1.80
C PHE A 301 -25.15 13.24 0.68
N TYR A 302 -25.39 13.62 -0.58
CA TYR A 302 -25.24 12.72 -1.74
C TYR A 302 -23.82 12.15 -1.88
N LYS A 303 -22.79 12.92 -1.49
CA LYS A 303 -21.39 12.46 -1.53
C LYS A 303 -21.16 11.29 -0.56
N TYR A 304 -21.74 11.38 0.63
CA TYR A 304 -21.65 10.32 1.64
C TYR A 304 -22.59 9.14 1.33
N ALA A 305 -23.73 9.40 0.69
CA ALA A 305 -24.60 8.37 0.14
C ALA A 305 -23.86 7.55 -0.93
N TYR A 306 -23.13 8.22 -1.83
CA TYR A 306 -22.25 7.58 -2.81
C TYR A 306 -21.18 6.70 -2.16
N LEU A 307 -20.48 7.21 -1.14
CA LEU A 307 -19.48 6.42 -0.41
C LEU A 307 -20.09 5.17 0.25
N TYR A 308 -21.32 5.28 0.76
CA TYR A 308 -22.05 4.14 1.29
C TYR A 308 -22.40 3.12 0.19
N THR A 309 -22.83 3.58 -0.99
CA THR A 309 -23.05 2.73 -2.16
C THR A 309 -21.77 2.01 -2.58
N LEU A 310 -20.66 2.73 -2.74
CA LEU A 310 -19.35 2.18 -3.07
C LEU A 310 -18.93 1.13 -2.01
N LYS A 311 -19.11 1.44 -0.72
CA LYS A 311 -18.86 0.49 0.37
C LYS A 311 -19.68 -0.80 0.22
N LYS A 312 -20.94 -0.73 -0.19
CA LYS A 312 -21.82 -1.91 -0.28
C LYS A 312 -21.66 -2.70 -1.58
N LEU A 313 -21.47 -2.02 -2.70
CA LEU A 313 -21.64 -2.62 -4.02
C LEU A 313 -20.34 -2.76 -4.83
N PHE A 314 -19.29 -1.99 -4.52
CA PHE A 314 -18.01 -2.08 -5.24
C PHE A 314 -17.26 -3.35 -4.84
N ASN A 315 -17.28 -4.38 -5.68
CA ASN A 315 -16.60 -5.65 -5.40
C ASN A 315 -16.00 -6.29 -6.67
N PRO A 316 -15.07 -5.60 -7.36
CA PRO A 316 -14.36 -6.22 -8.46
C PRO A 316 -13.52 -7.40 -7.98
N GLU A 317 -13.25 -8.35 -8.88
CA GLU A 317 -12.40 -9.51 -8.60
C GLU A 317 -11.03 -9.10 -8.04
N ASN A 318 -10.47 -8.02 -8.58
CA ASN A 318 -9.19 -7.43 -8.17
C ASN A 318 -9.32 -6.28 -7.15
N ALA A 319 -10.34 -6.28 -6.28
CA ALA A 319 -10.56 -5.22 -5.29
C ALA A 319 -9.33 -4.90 -4.41
N TRP A 320 -8.46 -5.89 -4.19
CA TRP A 320 -7.21 -5.72 -3.45
C TRP A 320 -6.25 -4.70 -4.10
N LEU A 321 -6.30 -4.52 -5.42
CA LEU A 321 -5.45 -3.59 -6.16
C LEU A 321 -5.78 -2.13 -5.81
N TYR A 322 -7.05 -1.84 -5.59
CA TYR A 322 -7.55 -0.48 -5.31
C TYR A 322 -7.62 -0.16 -3.82
N GLY A 323 -7.46 -1.15 -2.94
CA GLY A 323 -7.71 -1.00 -1.50
C GLY A 323 -6.92 0.12 -0.81
N ASN A 324 -5.73 0.47 -1.33
CA ASN A 324 -4.93 1.59 -0.83
C ASN A 324 -5.19 2.93 -1.51
N LEU A 325 -6.03 2.98 -2.54
CA LEU A 325 -6.48 4.24 -3.12
C LEU A 325 -7.56 4.86 -2.24
N SER A 326 -7.60 6.18 -2.25
CA SER A 326 -8.81 6.93 -1.93
C SER A 326 -10.00 6.36 -2.72
N PRO A 327 -11.23 6.40 -2.16
CA PRO A 327 -12.42 5.94 -2.88
C PRO A 327 -12.46 6.50 -4.30
N LEU A 328 -12.64 5.61 -5.27
CA LEU A 328 -12.76 5.95 -6.69
C LEU A 328 -14.06 6.72 -6.92
N VAL A 329 -14.06 7.59 -7.92
CA VAL A 329 -15.25 8.36 -8.30
C VAL A 329 -15.16 8.83 -9.74
N ASP A 330 -16.29 8.75 -10.43
CA ASP A 330 -16.57 9.56 -11.61
C ASP A 330 -17.42 10.75 -11.13
N ILE A 331 -16.83 11.94 -11.13
CA ILE A 331 -17.46 13.13 -10.53
C ILE A 331 -18.68 13.54 -11.35
N GLU A 332 -18.60 13.49 -12.68
CA GLU A 332 -19.71 13.90 -13.55
C GLU A 332 -20.90 12.97 -13.37
N VAL A 333 -20.67 11.65 -13.40
CA VAL A 333 -21.72 10.65 -13.19
C VAL A 333 -22.33 10.81 -11.79
N LEU A 334 -21.52 11.03 -10.77
CA LEU A 334 -22.01 11.26 -9.41
C LEU A 334 -22.89 12.52 -9.30
N GLU A 335 -22.43 13.63 -9.88
CA GLU A 335 -23.16 14.91 -9.86
C GLU A 335 -24.49 14.83 -10.63
N GLN A 336 -24.54 14.09 -11.75
CA GLN A 336 -25.77 13.90 -12.53
C GLN A 336 -26.77 12.96 -11.84
N ASN A 337 -26.28 12.00 -11.04
CA ASN A 337 -27.10 10.92 -10.48
C ASN A 337 -27.31 11.02 -8.96
N LYS A 338 -27.15 12.18 -8.33
CA LYS A 338 -27.26 12.35 -6.85
C LYS A 338 -28.46 11.62 -6.24
N LYS A 339 -29.63 11.78 -6.85
CA LYS A 339 -30.91 11.22 -6.38
C LYS A 339 -30.84 9.70 -6.22
N ILE A 340 -30.14 8.99 -7.12
CA ILE A 340 -30.07 7.53 -7.11
C ILE A 340 -29.26 7.01 -5.91
N TYR A 341 -28.14 7.68 -5.59
CA TYR A 341 -27.31 7.33 -4.44
C TYR A 341 -28.01 7.65 -3.13
N VAL A 342 -28.69 8.81 -3.06
CA VAL A 342 -29.51 9.22 -1.90
C VAL A 342 -30.63 8.21 -1.65
N LEU A 343 -31.38 7.84 -2.69
CA LEU A 343 -32.46 6.86 -2.62
C LEU A 343 -31.94 5.51 -2.10
N TYR A 344 -30.81 5.02 -2.62
CA TYR A 344 -30.20 3.78 -2.18
C TYR A 344 -29.83 3.83 -0.69
N ALA A 345 -29.13 4.89 -0.27
CA ALA A 345 -28.74 5.06 1.13
C ALA A 345 -29.96 5.06 2.07
N ILE A 346 -31.03 5.79 1.74
CA ILE A 346 -32.25 5.83 2.55
C ILE A 346 -32.93 4.45 2.61
N LYS A 347 -33.05 3.75 1.48
CA LYS A 347 -33.74 2.45 1.43
C LYS A 347 -32.98 1.35 2.17
N THR A 348 -31.64 1.35 2.15
CA THR A 348 -30.85 0.19 2.60
C THR A 348 -30.01 0.42 3.86
N ASN A 349 -29.74 1.66 4.26
CA ASN A 349 -28.99 1.92 5.48
C ASN A 349 -29.93 1.99 6.69
N LYS A 350 -29.66 1.13 7.69
CA LYS A 350 -30.49 1.00 8.90
C LYS A 350 -30.72 2.31 9.65
N ILE A 351 -29.78 3.26 9.59
CA ILE A 351 -29.89 4.53 10.31
C ILE A 351 -31.10 5.34 9.85
N PHE A 352 -31.49 5.27 8.57
CA PHE A 352 -32.66 6.01 8.09
C PHE A 352 -33.99 5.39 8.51
N LYS A 353 -33.99 4.19 9.11
CA LYS A 353 -35.15 3.63 9.81
C LYS A 353 -35.29 4.18 11.23
N GLU A 354 -34.19 4.65 11.82
CA GLU A 354 -34.08 5.05 13.23
C GLU A 354 -34.00 6.57 13.40
N ILE A 355 -33.71 7.32 12.33
CA ILE A 355 -33.55 8.77 12.38
C ILE A 355 -34.91 9.48 12.55
N ASP A 356 -34.86 10.69 13.11
CA ASP A 356 -35.99 11.60 13.18
C ASP A 356 -36.66 11.78 11.79
N ARG A 357 -37.98 11.55 11.75
CA ARG A 357 -38.79 11.66 10.53
C ARG A 357 -38.72 13.05 9.89
N THR A 358 -38.56 14.10 10.68
CA THR A 358 -38.41 15.47 10.19
C THR A 358 -37.08 15.66 9.43
N ILE A 359 -36.00 15.04 9.90
CA ILE A 359 -34.70 15.06 9.21
C ILE A 359 -34.79 14.27 7.91
N LEU A 360 -35.39 13.07 7.96
CA LEU A 360 -35.57 12.26 6.76
C LEU A 360 -36.42 13.01 5.71
N LYS A 361 -37.50 13.67 6.14
CA LYS A 361 -38.32 14.52 5.27
C LYS A 361 -37.51 15.65 4.64
N LYS A 362 -36.67 16.36 5.41
CA LYS A 362 -35.78 17.40 4.86
C LYS A 362 -34.86 16.88 3.75
N ILE A 363 -34.30 15.68 3.91
CA ILE A 363 -33.45 15.06 2.88
C ILE A 363 -34.28 14.70 1.64
N ILE A 364 -35.44 14.08 1.83
CA ILE A 364 -36.36 13.70 0.74
C ILE A 364 -36.77 14.93 -0.07
N ASP A 365 -37.17 16.00 0.61
CA ASP A 365 -37.63 17.24 -0.01
C ASP A 365 -36.47 17.94 -0.75
N TYR A 366 -35.29 18.04 -0.13
CA TYR A 366 -34.11 18.69 -0.73
C TYR A 366 -33.64 18.01 -2.02
N TYR A 367 -33.69 16.67 -2.08
CA TYR A 367 -33.27 15.89 -3.25
C TYR A 367 -34.44 15.48 -4.17
N GLU A 368 -35.67 15.90 -3.85
CA GLU A 368 -36.89 15.56 -4.59
C GLU A 368 -37.04 14.05 -4.83
N ILE A 369 -36.88 13.26 -3.77
CA ILE A 369 -36.87 11.79 -3.85
C ILE A 369 -38.30 11.24 -3.97
N LYS A 370 -38.54 10.38 -4.97
CA LYS A 370 -39.78 9.63 -5.17
C LYS A 370 -39.51 8.14 -4.92
N PHE A 371 -40.19 7.53 -3.95
CA PHE A 371 -39.90 6.16 -3.49
C PHE A 371 -40.46 5.06 -4.40
N ASP A 372 -41.42 5.45 -5.23
CA ASP A 372 -42.41 4.57 -5.84
C ASP A 372 -41.94 4.00 -7.19
N MET A 373 -40.78 4.45 -7.70
CA MET A 373 -40.39 4.21 -9.08
C MET A 373 -39.42 3.04 -9.30
N ILE A 374 -38.65 2.62 -8.29
CA ILE A 374 -37.56 1.63 -8.48
C ILE A 374 -37.47 0.70 -7.27
N ASN A 375 -37.49 -0.61 -7.52
CA ASN A 375 -37.26 -1.62 -6.48
C ASN A 375 -35.76 -1.69 -6.12
N ILE A 376 -35.41 -2.23 -4.95
CA ILE A 376 -34.01 -2.21 -4.47
C ILE A 376 -33.07 -3.01 -5.39
N ASN A 377 -33.54 -4.12 -5.97
CA ASN A 377 -32.70 -4.97 -6.83
C ASN A 377 -32.32 -4.28 -8.13
N GLU A 378 -33.28 -3.60 -8.76
CA GLU A 378 -33.07 -2.79 -9.96
C GLU A 378 -32.12 -1.63 -9.67
N LEU A 379 -32.33 -0.94 -8.55
CA LEU A 379 -31.45 0.13 -8.08
C LEU A 379 -30.01 -0.35 -7.87
N GLU A 380 -29.81 -1.52 -7.26
CA GLU A 380 -28.49 -2.12 -7.10
C GLU A 380 -27.84 -2.47 -8.44
N ASN A 381 -28.60 -2.96 -9.42
CA ASN A 381 -28.06 -3.32 -10.72
C ASN A 381 -27.56 -2.09 -11.48
N ILE A 382 -28.35 -1.00 -11.49
CA ILE A 382 -27.94 0.28 -12.09
C ILE A 382 -26.65 0.79 -11.42
N LEU A 383 -26.62 0.78 -10.08
CA LEU A 383 -25.47 1.26 -9.31
C LEU A 383 -24.24 0.38 -9.51
N LYS A 384 -24.37 -0.95 -9.53
CA LYS A 384 -23.26 -1.87 -9.81
C LYS A 384 -22.69 -1.59 -11.19
N HIS A 385 -23.53 -1.47 -12.22
CA HIS A 385 -23.08 -1.18 -13.57
C HIS A 385 -22.34 0.15 -13.66
N SER A 386 -22.83 1.20 -12.99
CA SER A 386 -22.13 2.49 -12.90
C SER A 386 -20.77 2.36 -12.20
N LEU A 387 -20.68 1.59 -11.12
CA LEU A 387 -19.44 1.41 -10.36
C LEU A 387 -18.39 0.54 -11.06
N LEU A 388 -18.80 -0.35 -11.98
CA LEU A 388 -17.87 -1.18 -12.76
C LEU A 388 -16.99 -0.31 -13.68
N LYS A 389 -17.56 0.77 -14.22
CA LYS A 389 -16.85 1.73 -15.10
C LYS A 389 -15.73 2.50 -14.41
N LEU A 390 -15.61 2.43 -13.08
CA LEU A 390 -14.55 3.15 -12.33
C LEU A 390 -13.16 2.53 -12.50
N PHE A 391 -13.08 1.32 -13.06
CA PHE A 391 -11.82 0.59 -13.20
C PHE A 391 -11.70 -0.19 -14.53
N GLU A 392 -12.62 0.05 -15.45
CA GLU A 392 -12.49 -0.27 -16.88
C GLU A 392 -11.67 0.84 -17.55
#